data_AF-A0A1I5DVR8-F1
#
_entry.id   AF-A0A1I5DVR8-F1
#
_cell.length_a   1.000
_cell.length_b   1.000
_cell.length_c   1.000
_cell.angle_alpha   90.00
_cell.angle_beta   90.00
_cell.angle_gamma   90.00
#
_symmetry.space_group_name_H-M   'P 1'
#
loop_
_entity.id
_entity.type
_entity.pdbx_description
1 polymer ?
#
loop_
_entity_poly.entity_id
_entity_poly.type
_entity_poly.pdbx_seq_one_letter_code
_entity_poly.pdbx_strand_id
1 'polypeptide(L)'
;MDGFWLQVLIALVAGGCGAGVVLVARTRRARPEPAALPKPAVVQPVQAQPQDRWLHDVRRCEQAVHRAARAVDAVSSTQARQNLQAVVRRMDAELPNVRALAELGRGLTSADAAVLSRVRGQLEDAVVRFGMVTDHVLEAVVELVADPDLARVHQQVVVLREQFPLLRPMSAVFGPKPGSTPARALLPAA
;
A
#
# COMPACT_ATOMS: atom_id res chain seq x y z
N MET A 1 34.00 -19.59 -18.08
CA MET A 1 34.54 -18.21 -17.93
C MET A 1 33.91 -17.59 -16.69
N ASP A 2 34.06 -18.24 -15.53
CA ASP A 2 33.06 -18.12 -14.45
C ASP A 2 33.64 -17.54 -13.15
N GLY A 3 34.97 -17.41 -13.07
CA GLY A 3 35.67 -16.84 -11.90
C GLY A 3 35.73 -15.31 -11.89
N PHE A 4 35.75 -14.67 -13.06
CA PHE A 4 35.90 -13.21 -13.17
C PHE A 4 34.64 -12.47 -12.70
N TRP A 5 33.45 -12.99 -13.05
CA TRP A 5 32.18 -12.41 -12.62
C TRP A 5 31.98 -12.50 -11.10
N LEU A 6 32.48 -13.56 -10.46
CA LEU A 6 32.41 -13.71 -9.01
C LEU A 6 33.33 -12.69 -8.29
N GLN A 7 34.52 -12.43 -8.85
CA GLN A 7 35.46 -11.45 -8.30
C GLN A 7 34.96 -10.00 -8.44
N VAL A 8 34.29 -9.68 -9.56
CA VAL A 8 33.66 -8.36 -9.75
C VAL A 8 32.50 -8.15 -8.77
N LEU A 9 31.71 -9.19 -8.49
CA LEU A 9 30.60 -9.13 -7.53
C LEU A 9 31.10 -8.94 -6.09
N ILE A 10 32.17 -9.64 -5.69
CA ILE A 10 32.77 -9.49 -4.36
C ILE A 10 33.41 -8.10 -4.20
N ALA A 11 34.08 -7.59 -5.23
CA ALA A 11 34.68 -6.26 -5.20
C ALA A 11 33.62 -5.14 -5.12
N LEU A 12 32.47 -5.30 -5.78
CA LEU A 12 31.37 -4.34 -5.75
C LEU A 12 30.69 -4.28 -4.37
N VAL A 13 30.53 -5.42 -3.71
CA VAL A 13 29.92 -5.51 -2.36
C VAL A 13 30.89 -5.01 -1.28
N ALA A 14 32.20 -5.25 -1.43
CA ALA A 14 33.21 -4.73 -0.51
C ALA A 14 33.46 -3.22 -0.67
N GLY A 15 33.26 -2.66 -1.87
CA GLY A 15 33.46 -1.23 -2.16
C GLY A 15 32.27 -0.31 -1.83
N GLY A 16 31.12 -0.86 -1.45
CA GLY A 16 29.85 -0.12 -1.34
C GLY A 16 29.44 0.35 0.07
N CYS A 17 30.27 0.17 1.10
CA CYS A 17 30.01 0.62 2.46
C CYS A 17 30.96 1.77 2.85
N GLY A 18 30.64 2.99 2.44
CA GLY A 18 31.37 4.17 2.89
C GLY A 18 30.65 5.48 2.57
N ALA A 19 30.35 6.24 3.64
CA ALA A 19 29.76 7.59 3.69
C ALA A 19 28.22 7.64 3.75
N GLY A 20 27.59 8.19 4.79
CA GLY A 20 28.12 8.80 6.01
C GLY A 20 26.99 9.00 7.02
N VAL A 21 27.24 8.57 8.27
CA VAL A 21 26.46 8.97 9.43
C VAL A 21 27.13 10.23 9.97
N VAL A 22 26.55 11.40 9.73
CA VAL A 22 26.95 12.63 10.44
C VAL A 22 25.93 12.91 11.53
N LEU A 23 26.35 12.51 12.72
CA LEU A 23 25.83 12.87 14.02
C LEU A 23 26.27 14.32 14.33
N VAL A 24 25.35 15.28 14.43
CA VAL A 24 25.58 16.52 15.19
C VAL A 24 24.35 16.86 16.02
N ALA A 25 24.30 16.26 17.20
CA ALA A 25 23.58 16.77 18.36
C ALA A 25 24.61 17.37 19.32
N ARG A 26 24.69 18.71 19.39
CA ARG A 26 25.33 19.57 20.41
C ARG A 26 25.45 20.96 19.76
N THR A 27 25.06 22.08 20.35
CA THR A 27 25.13 22.52 21.75
C THR A 27 24.20 23.73 21.94
N ARG A 28 23.61 23.82 23.15
CA ARG A 28 22.99 25.04 23.68
C ARG A 28 24.02 26.16 23.88
N ARG A 29 23.50 27.39 23.85
CA ARG A 29 23.99 28.65 24.45
C ARG A 29 25.12 29.41 23.75
N ALA A 30 24.73 30.47 23.06
CA ALA A 30 25.28 31.82 23.28
C ALA A 30 24.30 32.87 22.72
N ARG A 31 23.71 33.68 23.61
CA ARG A 31 23.09 34.96 23.26
C ARG A 31 24.22 36.01 23.27
N PRO A 32 24.37 36.79 22.20
CA PRO A 32 24.22 38.23 22.36
C PRO A 32 23.35 38.84 21.24
N GLU A 33 22.38 39.65 21.64
CA GLU A 33 21.80 40.74 20.82
C GLU A 33 22.85 41.88 20.69
N PRO A 34 22.70 42.91 19.83
CA PRO A 34 21.61 43.19 18.88
C PRO A 34 22.11 43.71 17.50
N ALA A 35 21.45 43.32 16.40
CA ALA A 35 21.51 44.10 15.15
C ALA A 35 20.31 43.79 14.24
N ALA A 36 19.49 44.82 14.04
CA ALA A 36 18.51 45.01 12.97
C ALA A 36 17.69 43.78 12.54
N LEU A 37 16.47 43.68 13.07
CA LEU A 37 15.39 42.88 12.49
C LEU A 37 15.20 43.21 11.00
N PRO A 38 15.47 42.30 10.05
CA PRO A 38 14.74 42.32 8.80
C PRO A 38 13.33 41.84 9.11
N LYS A 39 12.36 42.70 8.80
CA LYS A 39 10.92 42.41 8.85
C LYS A 39 10.69 40.99 8.30
N PRO A 40 10.14 40.04 9.06
CA PRO A 40 9.89 38.70 8.53
C PRO A 40 8.96 38.86 7.34
N ALA A 41 9.47 38.52 6.15
CA ALA A 41 8.63 38.29 5.01
C ALA A 41 7.61 37.24 5.45
N VAL A 42 6.34 37.64 5.49
CA VAL A 42 5.22 36.74 5.69
C VAL A 42 5.37 35.70 4.59
N VAL A 43 5.88 34.53 4.96
CA VAL A 43 5.82 33.33 4.12
C VAL A 43 4.33 33.11 3.93
N GLN A 44 3.80 33.56 2.79
CA GLN A 44 2.44 33.21 2.41
C GLN A 44 2.39 31.68 2.52
N PRO A 45 1.48 31.11 3.31
CA PRO A 45 1.29 29.68 3.29
C PRO A 45 0.96 29.34 1.85
N VAL A 46 1.90 28.70 1.16
CA VAL A 46 1.65 28.04 -0.12
C VAL A 46 0.40 27.22 0.15
N GLN A 47 -0.73 27.67 -0.40
CA GLN A 47 -1.97 26.96 -0.24
C GLN A 47 -1.70 25.58 -0.82
N ALA A 48 -1.60 24.59 0.07
CA ALA A 48 -1.43 23.21 -0.32
C ALA A 48 -2.60 22.92 -1.23
N GLN A 49 -2.32 22.78 -2.54
CA GLN A 49 -3.29 22.34 -3.52
C GLN A 49 -4.03 21.16 -2.90
N PRO A 50 -5.38 21.13 -2.92
CA PRO A 50 -6.14 20.02 -2.35
C PRO A 50 -5.61 18.76 -2.99
N GLN A 51 -4.82 18.01 -2.22
CA GLN A 51 -4.17 16.83 -2.74
C GLN A 51 -5.30 15.89 -3.11
N ASP A 52 -5.35 15.49 -4.37
CA ASP A 52 -6.42 14.67 -4.88
C ASP A 52 -6.46 13.36 -4.09
N ARG A 53 -7.42 13.28 -3.16
CA ARG A 53 -7.53 12.19 -2.19
C ARG A 53 -7.65 10.84 -2.88
N TRP A 54 -8.36 10.79 -4.01
CA TRP A 54 -8.50 9.58 -4.81
C TRP A 54 -7.15 9.07 -5.30
N LEU A 55 -6.29 9.97 -5.77
CA LEU A 55 -4.93 9.63 -6.18
C LEU A 55 -4.07 9.18 -5.00
N HIS A 56 -4.21 9.85 -3.86
CA HIS A 56 -3.47 9.52 -2.64
C HIS A 56 -3.75 8.06 -2.22
N ASP A 57 -5.01 7.66 -2.21
CA ASP A 57 -5.41 6.30 -1.80
C ASP A 57 -4.93 5.24 -2.80
N VAL A 58 -5.02 5.50 -4.11
CA VAL A 58 -4.43 4.64 -5.15
C VAL A 58 -2.92 4.48 -4.94
N ARG A 59 -2.18 5.59 -4.75
CA ARG A 59 -0.73 5.57 -4.52
C ARG A 59 -0.36 4.77 -3.27
N ARG A 60 -1.20 4.81 -2.24
CA ARG A 60 -0.98 4.03 -1.02
C ARG A 60 -1.10 2.53 -1.28
N CYS A 61 -2.10 2.10 -2.07
CA CYS A 61 -2.20 0.71 -2.51
C CYS A 61 -1.00 0.30 -3.38
N GLU A 62 -0.61 1.12 -4.35
CA GLU A 62 0.56 0.87 -5.20
C GLU A 62 1.83 0.72 -4.36
N GLN A 63 2.06 1.64 -3.42
CA GLN A 63 3.22 1.60 -2.54
C GLN A 63 3.23 0.34 -1.67
N ALA A 64 2.08 -0.13 -1.21
CA ALA A 64 1.95 -1.37 -0.45
C ALA A 64 2.41 -2.59 -1.28
N VAL A 65 1.94 -2.71 -2.52
CA VAL A 65 2.39 -3.76 -3.46
C VAL A 65 3.90 -3.69 -3.71
N HIS A 66 4.44 -2.49 -3.95
CA HIS A 66 5.87 -2.30 -4.18
C HIS A 66 6.72 -2.73 -2.98
N ARG A 67 6.28 -2.41 -1.76
CA ARG A 67 6.98 -2.83 -0.53
C ARG A 67 6.95 -4.35 -0.36
N ALA A 68 5.80 -4.98 -0.59
CA ALA A 68 5.68 -6.43 -0.55
C ALA A 68 6.60 -7.10 -1.60
N ALA A 69 6.60 -6.60 -2.84
CA ALA A 69 7.48 -7.10 -3.90
C ALA A 69 8.97 -7.04 -3.50
N ARG A 70 9.41 -5.89 -2.99
CA ARG A 70 10.81 -5.70 -2.56
C ARG A 70 11.21 -6.60 -1.41
N ALA A 71 10.30 -6.87 -0.49
CA ALA A 71 10.55 -7.81 0.61
C ALA A 71 10.68 -9.25 0.10
N VAL A 72 9.80 -9.65 -0.82
CA VAL A 72 9.83 -10.99 -1.43
C VAL A 72 11.11 -11.21 -2.26
N ASP A 73 11.59 -10.18 -2.97
CA ASP A 73 12.83 -10.26 -3.74
C ASP A 73 14.07 -10.48 -2.85
N ALA A 74 14.01 -10.06 -1.57
CA ALA A 74 15.10 -10.27 -0.61
C ALA A 74 15.16 -11.71 -0.06
N VAL A 75 14.15 -12.55 -0.32
CA VAL A 75 14.11 -13.94 0.13
C VAL A 75 15.08 -14.80 -0.68
N SER A 76 16.01 -15.46 0.02
CA SER A 76 17.04 -16.32 -0.59
C SER A 76 16.45 -17.64 -1.14
N SER A 77 15.48 -18.24 -0.44
CA SER A 77 14.82 -19.47 -0.87
C SER A 77 13.93 -19.24 -2.10
N THR A 78 14.28 -19.91 -3.20
CA THR A 78 13.54 -19.80 -4.48
C THR A 78 12.08 -20.26 -4.35
N GLN A 79 11.81 -21.32 -3.59
CA GLN A 79 10.45 -21.85 -3.41
C GLN A 79 9.59 -20.90 -2.58
N ALA A 80 10.10 -20.40 -1.45
CA ALA A 80 9.38 -19.45 -0.61
C ALA A 80 9.12 -18.13 -1.36
N ARG A 81 10.13 -17.64 -2.11
CA ARG A 81 10.02 -16.48 -2.98
C ARG A 81 8.91 -16.66 -4.02
N GLN A 82 8.87 -17.78 -4.73
CA GLN A 82 7.82 -18.05 -5.73
C GLN A 82 6.41 -18.04 -5.14
N ASN A 83 6.22 -18.63 -3.96
CA ASN A 83 4.91 -18.67 -3.30
C ASN A 83 4.45 -17.27 -2.87
N LEU A 84 5.33 -16.49 -2.23
CA LEU A 84 5.01 -15.12 -1.84
C LEU A 84 4.82 -14.21 -3.06
N GLN A 85 5.57 -14.45 -4.14
CA GLN A 85 5.44 -13.70 -5.37
C GLN A 85 4.10 -13.94 -6.06
N ALA A 86 3.47 -15.11 -5.88
CA ALA A 86 2.10 -15.35 -6.33
C ALA A 86 1.09 -14.44 -5.61
N VAL A 87 1.28 -14.16 -4.32
CA VAL A 87 0.46 -13.23 -3.54
C VAL A 87 0.64 -11.80 -4.06
N VAL A 88 1.90 -11.36 -4.22
CA VAL A 88 2.21 -10.02 -4.75
C VAL A 88 1.63 -9.82 -6.16
N ARG A 89 1.74 -10.83 -7.04
CA ARG A 89 1.11 -10.79 -8.38
C ARG A 89 -0.41 -10.63 -8.30
N ARG A 90 -1.06 -11.31 -7.35
CA ARG A 90 -2.49 -11.16 -7.14
C ARG A 90 -2.86 -9.76 -6.64
N MET A 91 -2.07 -9.18 -5.73
CA MET A 91 -2.27 -7.79 -5.30
C MET A 91 -2.11 -6.80 -6.45
N ASP A 92 -1.09 -7.00 -7.29
CA ASP A 92 -0.82 -6.15 -8.45
C ASP A 92 -1.96 -6.20 -9.48
N ALA A 93 -2.54 -7.39 -9.69
CA ALA A 93 -3.69 -7.58 -10.58
C ALA A 93 -4.96 -6.84 -10.11
N GLU A 94 -5.07 -6.47 -8.83
CA GLU A 94 -6.20 -5.70 -8.29
C GLU A 94 -5.98 -4.18 -8.38
N LEU A 95 -4.76 -3.70 -8.63
CA LEU A 95 -4.48 -2.26 -8.77
C LEU A 95 -5.30 -1.57 -9.88
N PRO A 96 -5.52 -2.17 -11.07
CA PRO A 96 -6.41 -1.58 -12.07
C PRO A 96 -7.84 -1.35 -11.56
N ASN A 97 -8.37 -2.24 -10.73
CA ASN A 97 -9.70 -2.09 -10.15
C ASN A 97 -9.75 -0.92 -9.15
N VAL A 98 -8.69 -0.77 -8.33
CA VAL A 98 -8.54 0.37 -7.40
C VAL A 98 -8.45 1.70 -8.18
N ARG A 99 -7.69 1.73 -9.27
CA ARG A 99 -7.62 2.89 -10.18
C ARG A 99 -8.97 3.21 -10.79
N ALA A 100 -9.70 2.20 -11.27
CA ALA A 100 -11.04 2.37 -11.83
C ALA A 100 -12.03 2.96 -10.80
N LEU A 101 -12.01 2.47 -9.55
CA LEU A 101 -12.83 3.01 -8.46
C LEU A 101 -12.49 4.47 -8.15
N ALA A 102 -11.21 4.83 -8.17
CA ALA A 102 -10.76 6.20 -7.96
C ALA A 102 -11.21 7.15 -9.09
N GLU A 103 -11.09 6.72 -10.36
CA GLU A 103 -11.57 7.50 -11.50
C GLU A 103 -13.10 7.66 -11.48
N LEU A 104 -13.83 6.62 -11.11
CA LEU A 104 -15.28 6.71 -10.87
C LEU A 104 -15.59 7.74 -9.79
N GLY A 105 -14.87 7.70 -8.66
CA GLY A 105 -15.04 8.64 -7.56
C GLY A 105 -14.80 10.10 -7.96
N ARG A 106 -13.83 10.37 -8.85
CA ARG A 106 -13.58 11.71 -9.39
C ARG A 106 -14.66 12.22 -10.33
N GLY A 107 -15.30 11.32 -11.08
CA GLY A 107 -16.37 11.67 -12.00
C GLY A 107 -17.71 11.96 -11.32
N LEU A 108 -17.88 11.55 -10.06
CA LEU A 108 -19.12 11.76 -9.30
C LEU A 108 -19.22 13.18 -8.74
N THR A 109 -20.45 13.69 -8.70
CA THR A 109 -20.74 15.04 -8.17
C THR A 109 -21.43 14.97 -6.82
N SER A 110 -21.67 16.12 -6.19
CA SER A 110 -22.44 16.20 -4.94
C SER A 110 -23.89 15.72 -5.09
N ALA A 111 -24.44 15.70 -6.31
CA ALA A 111 -25.75 15.12 -6.58
C ALA A 111 -25.78 13.60 -6.33
N ASP A 112 -24.62 12.94 -6.39
CA ASP A 112 -24.44 11.51 -6.20
C ASP A 112 -23.90 11.16 -4.81
N ALA A 113 -24.18 11.99 -3.78
CA ALA A 113 -23.57 11.89 -2.45
C ALA A 113 -23.58 10.48 -1.84
N ALA A 114 -24.67 9.73 -2.03
CA ALA A 114 -24.78 8.35 -1.54
C ALA A 114 -23.84 7.37 -2.26
N VAL A 115 -23.68 7.54 -3.58
CA VAL A 115 -22.77 6.71 -4.39
C VAL A 115 -21.33 7.10 -4.10
N LEU A 116 -21.03 8.40 -4.03
CA LEU A 116 -19.72 8.94 -3.69
C LEU A 116 -19.24 8.42 -2.32
N SER A 117 -20.11 8.40 -1.31
CA SER A 117 -19.78 7.84 0.00
C SER A 117 -19.47 6.33 -0.05
N ARG A 118 -20.14 5.55 -0.90
CA ARG A 118 -19.87 4.11 -1.05
C ARG A 118 -18.56 3.86 -1.76
N VAL A 119 -18.31 4.55 -2.87
CA VAL A 119 -17.06 4.44 -3.65
C VAL A 119 -15.88 4.82 -2.77
N ARG A 120 -16.00 5.91 -2.00
CA ARG A 120 -14.98 6.30 -1.04
C ARG A 120 -14.76 5.25 0.05
N GLY A 121 -15.82 4.72 0.64
CA GLY A 121 -15.72 3.67 1.66
C GLY A 121 -15.05 2.40 1.11
N GLN A 122 -15.32 2.03 -0.14
CA GLN A 122 -14.66 0.89 -0.79
C GLN A 122 -13.18 1.15 -1.06
N LEU A 123 -12.81 2.37 -1.47
CA LEU A 123 -11.41 2.71 -1.70
C LEU A 123 -10.62 2.73 -0.37
N GLU A 124 -11.20 3.28 0.69
CA GLU A 124 -10.60 3.26 2.03
C GLU A 124 -10.43 1.83 2.56
N ASP A 125 -11.43 0.97 2.37
CA ASP A 125 -11.35 -0.46 2.71
C ASP A 125 -10.27 -1.18 1.87
N ALA A 126 -10.17 -0.88 0.57
CA ALA A 126 -9.09 -1.41 -0.26
C ALA A 126 -7.71 -1.00 0.28
N VAL A 127 -7.52 0.27 0.63
CA VAL A 127 -6.27 0.77 1.23
C VAL A 127 -5.89 -0.02 2.49
N VAL A 128 -6.86 -0.23 3.40
CA VAL A 128 -6.63 -0.98 4.64
C VAL A 128 -6.24 -2.43 4.32
N ARG A 129 -6.96 -3.09 3.41
CA ARG A 129 -6.67 -4.47 3.01
C ARG A 129 -5.30 -4.62 2.37
N PHE A 130 -4.93 -3.76 1.41
CA PHE A 130 -3.60 -3.78 0.79
C PHE A 130 -2.49 -3.60 1.83
N GLY A 131 -2.69 -2.72 2.80
CA GLY A 131 -1.79 -2.55 3.95
C GLY A 131 -1.63 -3.83 4.75
N MET A 132 -2.75 -4.43 5.17
CA MET A 132 -2.74 -5.68 5.95
C MET A 132 -1.99 -6.81 5.23
N VAL A 133 -2.22 -7.06 3.93
CA VAL A 133 -1.46 -8.12 3.21
C VAL A 133 0.02 -7.81 3.21
N THR A 134 0.37 -6.55 2.96
CA THR A 134 1.76 -6.14 2.90
C THR A 134 2.46 -6.43 4.22
N ASP A 135 1.80 -6.11 5.33
CA ASP A 135 2.31 -6.38 6.68
C ASP A 135 2.47 -7.90 6.92
N HIS A 136 1.50 -8.73 6.52
CA HIS A 136 1.61 -10.20 6.64
C HIS A 136 2.72 -10.78 5.74
N VAL A 137 2.90 -10.25 4.53
CA VAL A 137 4.00 -10.67 3.64
C VAL A 137 5.34 -10.29 4.26
N LEU A 138 5.46 -9.09 4.82
CA LEU A 138 6.67 -8.65 5.52
C LEU A 138 6.97 -9.52 6.73
N GLU A 139 5.96 -9.85 7.54
CA GLU A 139 6.09 -10.75 8.69
C GLU A 139 6.55 -12.14 8.25
N ALA A 140 5.92 -12.73 7.23
CA ALA A 140 6.31 -14.03 6.69
C ALA A 140 7.76 -14.03 6.15
N VAL A 141 8.21 -12.92 5.53
CA VAL A 141 9.60 -12.77 5.09
C VAL A 141 10.56 -12.71 6.30
N VAL A 142 10.20 -11.99 7.36
CA VAL A 142 11.02 -11.92 8.59
C VAL A 142 11.10 -13.29 9.27
N GLU A 143 9.98 -14.01 9.36
CA GLU A 143 9.93 -15.37 9.90
C GLU A 143 10.81 -16.33 9.08
N LEU A 144 10.72 -16.31 7.75
CA LEU A 144 11.56 -17.12 6.86
C LEU A 144 13.06 -16.85 7.02
N VAL A 145 13.42 -15.60 7.35
CA VAL A 145 14.83 -15.22 7.61
C VAL A 145 15.28 -15.71 8.99
N ALA A 146 14.38 -15.68 9.99
CA ALA A 146 14.66 -16.11 11.35
C ALA A 146 14.70 -17.64 11.50
N ASP A 147 13.81 -18.35 10.80
CA ASP A 147 13.70 -19.80 10.78
C ASP A 147 13.37 -20.29 9.35
N PRO A 148 14.35 -20.87 8.62
CA PRO A 148 14.15 -21.33 7.25
C PRO A 148 13.33 -22.62 7.15
N ASP A 149 12.65 -23.07 8.20
CA ASP A 149 11.81 -24.27 8.19
C ASP A 149 10.55 -24.10 7.31
N LEU A 150 10.72 -24.49 6.05
CA LEU A 150 9.79 -24.33 4.93
C LEU A 150 8.40 -24.95 5.12
N ALA A 151 8.24 -25.88 6.06
CA ALA A 151 7.00 -26.65 6.23
C ALA A 151 5.85 -25.83 6.88
N ARG A 152 6.15 -24.99 7.88
CA ARG A 152 5.14 -24.16 8.56
C ARG A 152 4.68 -22.99 7.70
N VAL A 153 5.61 -22.34 7.01
CA VAL A 153 5.33 -21.20 6.11
C VAL A 153 4.43 -21.63 4.94
N HIS A 154 4.55 -22.87 4.47
CA HIS A 154 3.69 -23.39 3.40
C HIS A 154 2.21 -23.43 3.79
N GLN A 155 1.89 -23.80 5.04
CA GLN A 155 0.52 -23.86 5.54
C GLN A 155 -0.09 -22.45 5.70
N GLN A 156 0.68 -21.48 6.20
CA GLN A 156 0.22 -20.08 6.31
C GLN A 156 0.03 -19.43 4.94
N VAL A 157 0.90 -19.69 3.96
CA VAL A 157 0.79 -19.11 2.62
C VAL A 157 -0.41 -19.66 1.83
N VAL A 158 -0.78 -20.93 2.00
CA VAL A 158 -2.00 -21.49 1.37
C VAL A 158 -3.25 -20.79 1.89
N VAL A 159 -3.35 -20.56 3.20
CA VAL A 159 -4.49 -19.85 3.82
C VAL A 159 -4.55 -18.38 3.37
N LEU A 160 -3.39 -17.69 3.30
CA LEU A 160 -3.32 -16.33 2.76
C LEU A 160 -3.72 -16.25 1.28
N ARG A 161 -3.38 -17.27 0.48
CA ARG A 161 -3.72 -17.32 -0.95
C ARG A 161 -5.23 -17.46 -1.17
N GLU A 162 -5.94 -18.14 -0.28
CA GLU A 162 -7.40 -18.27 -0.37
C GLU A 162 -8.16 -17.05 0.18
N GLN A 163 -7.57 -16.32 1.14
CA GLN A 163 -8.26 -15.25 1.87
C GLN A 163 -8.10 -13.82 1.29
N PHE A 164 -7.40 -13.61 0.16
CA PHE A 164 -7.15 -12.26 -0.36
C PHE A 164 -7.40 -12.06 -1.87
N PRO A 165 -8.06 -10.97 -2.29
CA PRO A 165 -9.47 -10.67 -2.06
C PRO A 165 -10.21 -10.59 -3.41
N LEU A 166 -11.41 -11.15 -3.50
CA LEU A 166 -12.37 -10.73 -4.52
C LEU A 166 -12.87 -9.35 -4.09
N LEU A 167 -12.35 -8.27 -4.69
CA LEU A 167 -13.01 -6.97 -4.58
C LEU A 167 -14.51 -7.18 -4.86
N ARG A 168 -15.36 -6.57 -4.04
CA ARG A 168 -16.81 -6.71 -4.22
C ARG A 168 -17.10 -6.27 -5.67
N PRO A 169 -17.71 -7.12 -6.52
CA PRO A 169 -17.85 -6.80 -7.93
C PRO A 169 -18.55 -5.45 -8.08
N MET A 170 -18.16 -4.63 -9.05
CA MET A 170 -18.70 -3.27 -9.21
C MET A 170 -20.24 -3.24 -9.25
N SER A 171 -20.87 -4.33 -9.69
CA SER A 171 -22.32 -4.56 -9.61
C SER A 171 -22.91 -4.46 -8.20
N ALA A 172 -22.15 -4.79 -7.15
CA ALA A 172 -22.57 -4.63 -5.75
C ALA A 172 -22.51 -3.17 -5.27
N VAL A 173 -21.80 -2.30 -5.97
CA VAL A 173 -21.75 -0.84 -5.69
C VAL A 173 -23.03 -0.16 -6.19
N PHE A 174 -23.47 -0.58 -7.38
CA PHE A 174 -24.66 -0.10 -8.06
C PHE A 174 -25.94 -0.87 -7.69
N GLY A 175 -25.81 -2.01 -7.00
CA GLY A 175 -26.95 -2.81 -6.56
C GLY A 175 -27.82 -2.10 -5.52
N PRO A 176 -29.14 -2.36 -5.49
CA PRO A 176 -30.02 -1.85 -4.46
C PRO A 176 -29.54 -2.34 -3.08
N LYS A 177 -29.66 -1.46 -2.08
CA LYS A 177 -29.28 -1.74 -0.69
C LYS A 177 -29.99 -3.03 -0.24
N PRO A 178 -29.27 -4.07 0.25
CA PRO A 178 -29.91 -5.25 0.81
C PRO A 178 -30.71 -4.81 2.04
N GLY A 179 -32.02 -4.66 1.87
CA GLY A 179 -32.92 -4.05 2.85
C GLY A 179 -34.04 -3.20 2.24
N SER A 180 -33.97 -2.80 0.97
CA SER A 180 -35.13 -2.24 0.26
C SER A 180 -35.86 -3.35 -0.49
N THR A 181 -36.51 -4.23 0.25
CA THR A 181 -37.55 -5.10 -0.30
C THR A 181 -38.68 -4.17 -0.78
N PRO A 182 -39.07 -4.16 -2.07
CA PRO A 182 -40.36 -3.61 -2.42
C PRO A 182 -41.39 -4.50 -1.72
N ALA A 183 -42.17 -3.90 -0.82
CA ALA A 183 -43.35 -4.53 -0.24
C ALA A 183 -44.29 -4.90 -1.41
N ARG A 184 -44.12 -6.11 -1.93
CA ARG A 184 -45.04 -6.69 -2.89
C ARG A 184 -46.30 -7.00 -2.09
N ALA A 185 -47.24 -6.07 -2.16
CA ALA A 185 -48.60 -6.23 -1.68
C ALA A 185 -49.15 -7.54 -2.25
N LEU A 186 -49.21 -8.56 -1.39
CA LEU A 186 -50.01 -9.75 -1.63
C LEU A 186 -51.45 -9.33 -1.34
N LEU A 187 -52.17 -8.92 -2.38
CA LEU A 187 -53.62 -8.99 -2.39
C LEU A 187 -54.02 -10.47 -2.35
N PRO A 188 -54.82 -10.94 -1.38
CA PRO A 188 -55.44 -12.24 -1.47
C PRO A 188 -56.53 -12.18 -2.55
N ALA A 189 -56.44 -13.05 -3.54
CA ALA A 189 -57.52 -13.28 -4.49
C ALA A 189 -58.71 -13.90 -3.75
N ALA A 190 -59.88 -13.25 -3.89
CA ALA A 190 -61.18 -13.79 -3.56
C ALA A 190 -61.76 -14.51 -4.78
#